data_AF-A0A926ZSN6-F1
#
_entry.id   AF-A0A926ZSN6-F1
#
_cell.length_a   1.000
_cell.length_b   1.000
_cell.length_c   1.000
_cell.angle_alpha   90.00
_cell.angle_beta   90.00
_cell.angle_gamma   90.00
#
_symmetry.space_group_name_H-M   'P 1'
#
loop_
_entity.id
_entity.type
_entity.pdbx_description
1 polymer ?
#
loop_
_entity_poly.entity_id
_entity_poly.type
_entity_poly.pdbx_seq_one_letter_code
_entity_poly.pdbx_strand_id
1 'polypeptide(L)'
;MASPYLPLSAELLMKAFPFHFAFNRNLEIVQAGDVLERISPETLVGQLINQNFWINRPKIPIEFDAINKQSRALFILEFLPNGMQLKGQMMYQAEQEVIFFLGSVWITETDSLAPLGIKLKDFAIH
;
A
#
# COMPACT_ATOMS: atom_id res chain seq x y z
N MET A 1 8.68 -13.96 -32.37
CA MET A 1 9.24 -14.44 -31.10
C MET A 1 8.44 -13.78 -30.00
N ALA A 2 7.84 -14.54 -29.08
CA ALA A 2 7.16 -13.95 -27.93
C ALA A 2 8.23 -13.23 -27.09
N SER A 3 8.00 -11.95 -26.78
CA SER A 3 8.86 -11.22 -25.85
C SER A 3 8.99 -12.01 -24.55
N PRO A 4 10.19 -12.23 -24.01
CA PRO A 4 10.32 -12.91 -22.72
C PRO A 4 9.58 -12.08 -21.67
N TYR A 5 8.54 -12.67 -21.08
CA TYR A 5 7.88 -12.10 -19.92
C TYR A 5 8.82 -12.24 -18.73
N LEU A 6 9.39 -11.12 -18.28
CA LEU A 6 10.22 -11.07 -17.07
C LEU A 6 9.31 -10.77 -15.88
N PRO A 7 9.07 -11.72 -14.96
CA PRO A 7 8.24 -11.48 -13.80
C PRO A 7 8.92 -10.49 -12.85
N LEU A 8 8.12 -9.63 -12.21
CA LEU A 8 8.60 -8.76 -11.15
C LEU A 8 8.88 -9.62 -9.90
N SER A 9 10.14 -9.68 -9.46
CA SER A 9 10.48 -10.39 -8.22
C SER A 9 9.92 -9.64 -6.99
N ALA A 10 9.68 -10.36 -5.90
CA ALA A 10 9.23 -9.76 -4.64
C ALA A 10 10.20 -8.68 -4.14
N GLU A 11 11.51 -8.91 -4.27
CA GLU A 11 12.54 -7.93 -3.91
C GLU A 11 12.42 -6.64 -4.74
N LEU A 12 12.17 -6.78 -6.05
CA LEU A 12 12.01 -5.63 -6.93
C LEU A 12 10.69 -4.89 -6.66
N LEU A 13 9.62 -5.61 -6.32
CA LEU A 13 8.36 -5.02 -5.87
C LEU A 13 8.54 -4.20 -4.60
N MET A 14 9.23 -4.74 -3.58
CA MET A 14 9.52 -4.03 -2.33
C MET A 14 10.33 -2.76 -2.59
N LYS A 15 11.37 -2.85 -3.43
CA LYS A 15 12.18 -1.69 -3.82
C LYS A 15 11.40 -0.64 -4.59
N ALA A 16 10.49 -1.06 -5.47
CA ALA A 16 9.68 -0.14 -6.26
C ALA A 16 8.57 0.51 -5.41
N PHE A 17 7.90 -0.26 -4.57
CA PHE A 17 6.80 0.24 -3.74
C PHE A 17 7.07 -0.07 -2.26
N PRO A 18 7.99 0.65 -1.61
CA PRO A 18 8.35 0.39 -0.21
C PRO A 18 7.21 0.65 0.78
N PHE A 19 6.15 1.33 0.33
CA PHE A 19 4.92 1.58 1.10
C PHE A 19 3.72 0.73 0.65
N HIS A 20 3.94 -0.31 -0.16
CA HIS A 20 2.85 -1.18 -0.58
C HIS A 20 2.32 -2.02 0.59
N PHE A 21 1.13 -2.57 0.40
CA PHE A 21 0.66 -3.71 1.17
C PHE A 21 -0.26 -4.56 0.31
N ALA A 22 -0.46 -5.81 0.70
CA ALA A 22 -1.42 -6.71 0.08
C ALA A 22 -2.35 -7.28 1.15
N PHE A 23 -3.62 -7.46 0.81
CA PHE A 23 -4.61 -8.05 1.72
C PHE A 23 -5.51 -9.05 1.02
N ASN A 24 -5.98 -10.04 1.78
CA ASN A 24 -6.85 -11.12 1.31
C ASN A 24 -8.35 -10.76 1.45
N ARG A 25 -9.24 -11.68 1.07
CA ARG A 25 -10.71 -11.50 1.18
C ARG A 25 -11.23 -11.26 2.61
N ASN A 26 -10.48 -11.70 3.62
CA ASN A 26 -10.83 -11.46 5.03
C ASN A 26 -10.36 -10.08 5.52
N LEU A 27 -9.86 -9.23 4.62
CA LEU A 27 -9.28 -7.91 4.92
C LEU A 27 -8.00 -7.99 5.75
N GLU A 28 -7.38 -9.16 5.83
CA GLU A 28 -6.13 -9.38 6.54
C GLU A 28 -4.95 -9.03 5.63
N ILE A 29 -4.01 -8.25 6.16
CA ILE A 29 -2.77 -7.88 5.49
C ILE A 29 -1.86 -9.12 5.43
N VAL A 30 -1.51 -9.54 4.23
CA VAL A 30 -0.65 -10.73 3.99
C VAL A 30 0.77 -10.35 3.56
N GLN A 31 0.98 -9.09 3.17
CA GLN A 31 2.28 -8.56 2.78
C GLN A 31 2.32 -7.05 3.02
N ALA A 32 3.47 -6.53 3.43
CA ALA A 32 3.73 -5.09 3.54
C ALA A 32 5.12 -4.76 3.01
N GLY A 33 5.27 -3.55 2.49
CA GLY A 33 6.56 -2.98 2.12
C GLY A 33 7.44 -2.74 3.35
N ASP A 34 8.75 -2.86 3.15
CA ASP A 34 9.75 -2.79 4.21
C ASP A 34 9.74 -1.45 4.96
N VAL A 35 9.49 -0.34 4.26
CA VAL A 35 9.40 0.97 4.91
C VAL A 35 8.09 1.11 5.67
N LEU A 36 6.96 0.70 5.09
CA LEU A 36 5.66 0.76 5.78
C LEU A 36 5.65 -0.11 7.05
N GLU A 37 6.20 -1.32 6.98
CA GLU A 37 6.35 -2.21 8.12
C GLU A 37 7.24 -1.59 9.21
N ARG A 38 8.36 -0.95 8.81
CA ARG A 38 9.32 -0.32 9.73
C ARG A 38 8.75 0.90 10.47
N ILE A 39 7.87 1.67 9.84
CA ILE A 39 7.27 2.87 10.46
C ILE A 39 5.96 2.58 11.19
N SER A 40 5.44 1.35 11.08
CA SER A 40 4.29 0.90 11.84
C SER A 40 4.69 0.65 13.30
N PRO A 41 3.83 1.02 14.29
CA PRO A 41 4.10 0.70 15.69
C PRO A 41 4.05 -0.81 15.98
N GLU A 42 3.29 -1.56 15.18
CA GLU A 42 3.11 -3.01 15.30
C GLU A 42 3.27 -3.68 13.94
N THR A 43 3.56 -4.98 13.93
CA THR A 43 3.61 -5.78 12.70
C THR A 43 2.27 -5.73 11.97
N LEU A 44 2.27 -5.29 10.71
CA LEU A 44 1.02 -5.12 9.95
C LEU A 44 0.52 -6.46 9.41
N VAL A 45 1.44 -7.35 9.02
CA VAL A 45 1.09 -8.68 8.51
C VAL A 45 0.32 -9.47 9.57
N GLY A 46 -0.86 -9.96 9.20
CA GLY A 46 -1.81 -10.64 10.09
C GLY A 46 -2.86 -9.72 10.71
N GLN A 47 -2.73 -8.39 10.58
CA GLN A 47 -3.75 -7.44 11.05
C GLN A 47 -4.79 -7.14 9.98
N LEU A 48 -5.93 -6.59 10.38
CA LEU A 48 -6.96 -6.16 9.45
C LEU A 48 -6.65 -4.77 8.87
N ILE A 49 -6.91 -4.57 7.58
CA ILE A 49 -6.66 -3.28 6.93
C ILE A 49 -7.49 -2.15 7.55
N ASN A 50 -8.70 -2.42 8.02
CA ASN A 50 -9.59 -1.42 8.63
C ASN A 50 -9.16 -1.00 10.04
N GLN A 51 -8.19 -1.68 10.66
CA GLN A 51 -7.59 -1.27 11.94
C GLN A 51 -6.45 -0.29 11.73
N ASN A 52 -5.79 -0.34 10.57
CA ASN A 52 -4.56 0.40 10.28
C ASN A 52 -4.76 1.51 9.24
N PHE A 53 -5.74 1.37 8.35
CA PHE A 53 -5.95 2.25 7.23
C PHE A 53 -7.38 2.74 7.13
N TRP A 54 -7.52 3.99 6.69
CA TRP A 54 -8.80 4.58 6.31
C TRP A 54 -8.78 5.02 4.84
N ILE A 55 -9.84 4.75 4.11
CA ILE A 55 -9.98 5.17 2.70
C ILE A 55 -10.58 6.58 2.66
N ASN A 56 -9.75 7.59 2.43
CA ASN A 56 -10.18 8.97 2.22
C ASN A 56 -10.82 9.16 0.83
N ARG A 57 -10.28 8.49 -0.19
CA ARG A 57 -10.83 8.48 -1.56
C ARG A 57 -10.56 7.13 -2.23
N PRO A 58 -11.50 6.60 -3.03
CA PRO A 58 -12.91 7.01 -3.16
C PRO A 58 -13.71 6.73 -1.87
N LYS A 59 -14.86 7.38 -1.68
CA LYS A 59 -15.73 7.16 -0.51
C LYS A 59 -16.49 5.83 -0.64
N ILE A 60 -15.84 4.74 -0.26
CA ILE A 60 -16.37 3.37 -0.31
C ILE A 60 -16.16 2.68 1.04
N PRO A 61 -16.94 1.64 1.37
CA PRO A 61 -16.63 0.81 2.54
C PRO A 61 -15.32 0.04 2.34
N ILE A 62 -14.64 -0.26 3.45
CA ILE A 62 -13.46 -1.13 3.47
C ILE A 62 -13.93 -2.58 3.37
N GLU A 63 -14.28 -2.99 2.16
CA GLU A 63 -14.73 -4.34 1.81
C GLU A 63 -14.00 -4.78 0.55
N PHE A 64 -13.59 -6.04 0.48
CA PHE A 64 -12.76 -6.56 -0.59
C PHE A 64 -13.38 -6.31 -1.98
N ASP A 65 -14.65 -6.68 -2.16
CA ASP A 65 -15.34 -6.54 -3.44
C ASP A 65 -15.66 -5.07 -3.77
N ALA A 66 -15.89 -4.22 -2.77
CA ALA A 66 -16.10 -2.79 -2.98
C ALA A 66 -14.82 -2.11 -3.48
N ILE A 67 -13.66 -2.47 -2.91
CA ILE A 67 -12.36 -1.97 -3.33
C ILE A 67 -12.01 -2.49 -4.73
N ASN A 68 -12.21 -3.79 -4.99
CA ASN A 68 -11.90 -4.40 -6.28
C ASN A 68 -12.69 -3.76 -7.45
N LYS A 69 -13.95 -3.37 -7.21
CA LYS A 69 -14.77 -2.66 -8.21
C LYS A 69 -14.18 -1.31 -8.62
N GLN A 70 -13.26 -0.75 -7.83
CA GLN A 70 -12.59 0.54 -8.08
C GLN A 70 -11.16 0.36 -8.60
N SER A 71 -10.85 -0.72 -9.32
CA SER A 71 -9.51 -1.06 -9.81
C SER A 71 -8.81 0.01 -10.66
N ARG A 72 -9.55 0.96 -11.24
CA ARG A 72 -8.99 2.09 -12.02
C ARG A 72 -8.97 3.41 -11.24
N ALA A 73 -9.52 3.43 -10.04
CA ALA A 73 -9.59 4.63 -9.22
C ALA A 73 -8.24 4.90 -8.58
N LEU A 74 -7.98 6.19 -8.34
CA LEU A 74 -6.91 6.61 -7.46
C LEU A 74 -7.38 6.49 -6.01
N PHE A 75 -6.59 5.82 -5.19
CA PHE A 75 -6.83 5.70 -3.76
C PHE A 75 -5.98 6.71 -2.99
N ILE A 76 -6.62 7.40 -2.05
CA ILE A 76 -5.96 8.15 -0.99
C ILE A 76 -6.32 7.47 0.32
N LEU A 77 -5.31 6.94 1.00
CA LEU A 77 -5.44 6.27 2.28
C LEU A 77 -4.80 7.12 3.37
N GLU A 78 -5.33 7.01 4.57
CA GLU A 78 -4.67 7.47 5.79
C GLU A 78 -4.18 6.27 6.58
N PHE A 79 -2.91 6.29 6.96
CA PHE A 79 -2.34 5.35 7.91
C PHE A 79 -2.62 5.87 9.32
N LEU A 80 -3.57 5.23 10.00
CA LEU A 80 -4.14 5.68 11.26
C LEU A 80 -3.11 5.86 12.40
N PRO A 81 -2.05 5.04 12.53
CA PRO A 81 -1.08 5.20 13.61
C PRO A 81 -0.40 6.56 13.70
N ASN A 82 -0.20 7.24 12.56
CA ASN A 82 0.54 8.51 12.52
C ASN A 82 -0.06 9.55 11.56
N GLY A 83 -1.24 9.29 10.98
CA GLY A 83 -1.94 10.20 10.07
C GLY A 83 -1.29 10.32 8.68
N MET A 84 -0.26 9.52 8.37
CA MET A 84 0.44 9.57 7.10
C MET A 84 -0.53 9.28 5.94
N GLN A 85 -0.55 10.15 4.94
CA GLN A 85 -1.36 9.93 3.74
C GLN A 85 -0.57 9.11 2.72
N LEU A 86 -1.21 8.10 2.14
CA LEU A 86 -0.68 7.29 1.05
C LEU A 86 -1.54 7.49 -0.19
N LYS A 87 -0.91 7.66 -1.35
CA LYS A 87 -1.59 7.72 -2.65
C LYS A 87 -1.15 6.56 -3.53
N GLY A 88 -2.11 5.84 -4.12
CA GLY A 88 -1.80 4.69 -4.96
C GLY A 88 -3.00 4.10 -5.70
N GLN A 89 -2.82 2.89 -6.21
CA GLN A 89 -3.84 2.10 -6.87
C GLN A 89 -4.04 0.76 -6.15
N MET A 90 -5.26 0.21 -6.27
CA MET A 90 -5.63 -1.11 -5.78
C MET A 90 -5.65 -2.09 -6.96
N MET A 91 -4.75 -3.06 -6.94
CA MET A 91 -4.50 -4.02 -8.02
C MET A 91 -4.86 -5.43 -7.57
N TYR A 92 -5.94 -5.99 -8.14
CA TYR A 92 -6.38 -7.35 -7.83
C TYR A 92 -5.54 -8.40 -8.55
N GLN A 93 -5.01 -9.36 -7.79
CA GLN A 93 -4.28 -10.51 -8.30
C GLN A 93 -5.12 -11.77 -8.07
N ALA A 94 -5.69 -12.29 -9.16
CA ALA A 94 -6.72 -13.32 -9.10
C ALA A 94 -6.23 -14.68 -8.60
N GLU A 95 -4.97 -15.06 -8.89
CA GLU A 95 -4.44 -16.38 -8.54
C GLU A 95 -4.33 -16.60 -7.03
N GLN A 96 -4.06 -15.54 -6.26
CA GLN A 96 -3.91 -15.59 -4.80
C GLN A 96 -5.09 -14.94 -4.07
N GLU A 97 -6.08 -14.42 -4.81
CA GLU A 97 -7.22 -13.68 -4.27
C GLU A 97 -6.84 -12.54 -3.32
N VAL A 98 -5.83 -11.76 -3.73
CA VAL A 98 -5.34 -10.60 -2.96
C VAL A 98 -5.49 -9.31 -3.75
N ILE A 99 -5.59 -8.20 -3.03
CA ILE A 99 -5.47 -6.85 -3.60
C ILE A 99 -4.17 -6.24 -3.09
N PHE A 100 -3.34 -5.78 -4.03
CA PHE A 100 -2.17 -4.96 -3.73
C PHE A 100 -2.55 -3.49 -3.74
N PHE A 101 -2.28 -2.78 -2.67
CA PHE A 101 -2.12 -1.33 -2.73
C PHE A 101 -0.70 -1.01 -3.21
N LEU A 102 -0.58 -0.42 -4.39
CA LEU A 102 0.69 0.06 -4.94
C LEU A 102 0.69 1.59 -4.91
N GLY A 103 1.49 2.17 -4.02
CA GLY A 103 1.48 3.61 -3.80
C GLY A 103 2.71 4.14 -3.07
N SER A 104 2.66 5.44 -2.81
CA SER A 104 3.73 6.21 -2.17
C SER A 104 3.14 7.18 -1.16
N VAL A 105 3.96 7.67 -0.24
CA VAL A 105 3.55 8.71 0.70
C VAL A 105 3.16 9.98 -0.05
N TRP A 106 1.98 10.49 0.26
CA TRP A 106 1.48 11.74 -0.28
C TRP A 106 1.96 12.89 0.59
N ILE A 107 3.08 13.49 0.20
CA ILE A 107 3.64 14.65 0.88
C ILE A 107 3.05 15.91 0.26
N THR A 108 2.30 16.69 1.03
CA THR A 108 1.90 18.03 0.63
C THR A 108 2.94 19.08 1.05
N GLU A 109 3.67 18.83 2.14
CA GLU A 109 4.68 19.75 2.69
C GLU A 109 5.89 18.96 3.23
N THR A 110 7.10 19.32 2.83
CA THR A 110 8.34 18.57 3.14
C THR A 110 8.65 18.44 4.63
N ASP A 111 8.19 19.39 5.44
CA ASP A 111 8.40 19.39 6.90
C ASP A 111 7.60 18.29 7.62
N SER A 112 6.63 17.68 6.93
CA SER A 112 5.77 16.60 7.46
C SER A 112 6.50 15.25 7.57
N LEU A 113 7.69 15.10 6.98
CA LEU A 113 8.40 13.81 6.92
C LEU A 113 9.26 13.49 8.13
N ALA A 114 9.92 14.51 8.70
CA ALA A 114 10.86 14.32 9.81
C ALA A 114 10.19 13.74 11.07
N PRO A 115 8.96 14.16 11.46
CA PRO A 115 8.26 13.57 12.60
C PRO A 115 7.87 12.10 12.40
N LEU A 116 7.73 11.65 11.14
CA LEU A 116 7.34 10.28 10.79
C LEU A 116 8.52 9.29 10.74
N GLY A 117 9.75 9.78 10.93
CA GLY A 117 10.96 8.95 10.82
C GLY A 117 11.30 8.49 9.39
N ILE A 118 10.64 9.09 8.39
CA ILE A 118 10.80 8.77 6.97
C ILE A 118 11.94 9.62 6.39
N LYS A 119 12.87 8.98 5.69
CA LYS A 119 14.01 9.66 5.04
C LYS A 119 13.76 9.77 3.54
N LEU A 120 14.36 10.77 2.88
CA LEU A 120 14.25 10.91 1.41
C LEU A 120 14.67 9.64 0.65
N LYS A 121 15.65 8.88 1.18
CA LYS A 121 16.09 7.61 0.57
C LYS A 121 15.05 6.49 0.62
N ASP A 122 14.00 6.64 1.44
CA ASP A 122 12.94 5.66 1.59
C ASP A 122 11.89 5.80 0.46
N PHE A 123 12.00 6.85 -0.36
CA PHE A 123 11.19 7.05 -1.56
C PHE A 123 11.86 6.40 -2.76
N ALA A 124 11.08 5.64 -3.53
CA ALA A 124 11.52 5.22 -4.85
C ALA A 124 11.67 6.45 -5.76
N ILE A 125 12.70 6.45 -6.62
CA ILE A 125 13.11 7.63 -7.41
C ILE A 125 12.15 7.91 -8.60
N HIS A 126 11.22 7.00 -8.89
CA HIS A 126 10.41 6.99 -10.12
C HIS A 126 9.09 7.78 -10.01
#